data_AF-A0A087AFF9-F1
#
_entry.id   AF-A0A087AFF9-F1
#
_cell.length_a   1.000
_cell.length_b   1.000
_cell.length_c   1.000
_cell.angle_alpha   90.00
_cell.angle_beta   90.00
_cell.angle_gamma   90.00
#
_symmetry.space_group_name_H-M   'P 1'
#
loop_
_entity.id
_entity.type
_entity.pdbx_description
1 polymer ?
#
loop_
_entity_poly.entity_id
_entity_poly.type
_entity_poly.pdbx_seq_one_letter_code
_entity_poly.pdbx_strand_id
1 'polypeptide(L)'
;MIEVRNLYPAPACSPPARTWSSNATLTTDADGHTMVTPTDATALHYFYSPFLWSQTDRFGRYVCYVLRLDDSANVPKISIASTENLTRGMVDGHVCWIAGRMTRAGSSVHEMNIQCAHVPRVTVLGCGYYEADDWARLQTLMAQGRLTIPWFGAAQDATEHQPGDVILMP
;
A
#
# COMPACT_ATOMS: atom_id res chain seq x y z
N MET A 1 8.58 -24.42 -1.25
CA MET A 1 7.57 -23.36 -1.46
C MET A 1 8.17 -22.07 -0.95
N ILE A 2 8.22 -21.00 -1.76
CA ILE A 2 8.74 -19.71 -1.29
C ILE A 2 7.54 -18.93 -0.79
N GLU A 3 7.44 -18.78 0.52
CA GLU A 3 6.39 -18.01 1.17
C GLU A 3 6.85 -16.55 1.30
N VAL A 4 5.98 -15.61 0.92
CA VAL A 4 6.19 -14.19 1.20
C VAL A 4 5.00 -13.69 2.01
N ARG A 5 5.29 -13.07 3.15
CA ARG A 5 4.27 -12.75 4.14
C ARG A 5 3.93 -11.27 4.15
N ASN A 6 2.65 -10.93 3.94
CA ASN A 6 2.14 -9.61 4.28
C ASN A 6 1.86 -9.55 5.79
N LEU A 7 2.55 -8.64 6.47
CA LEU A 7 2.44 -8.42 7.91
C LEU A 7 1.30 -7.44 8.27
N TYR A 8 0.65 -6.82 7.28
CA TYR A 8 -0.43 -5.87 7.53
C TYR A 8 -1.73 -6.62 7.90
N PRO A 9 -2.38 -6.28 9.03
CA PRO A 9 -3.55 -7.04 9.50
C PRO A 9 -4.81 -6.86 8.66
N ALA A 10 -4.89 -5.82 7.82
CA ALA A 10 -6.07 -5.53 6.99
C ALA A 10 -5.67 -5.26 5.52
N PRO A 11 -5.12 -6.26 4.81
CA PRO A 11 -4.37 -6.06 3.57
C PRO A 11 -5.20 -5.51 2.39
N ALA A 12 -6.53 -5.66 2.40
CA ALA A 12 -7.43 -5.07 1.40
C ALA A 12 -7.95 -3.67 1.76
N CYS A 13 -7.51 -3.09 2.89
CA CYS A 13 -7.95 -1.79 3.38
C CYS A 13 -9.49 -1.61 3.45
N SER A 14 -10.22 -2.70 3.68
CA SER A 14 -11.68 -2.74 3.83
C SER A 14 -12.08 -2.81 5.30
N PRO A 15 -13.06 -1.99 5.71
CA PRO A 15 -12.83 -0.81 6.51
C PRO A 15 -11.79 -1.05 7.63
N PRO A 16 -10.65 -0.33 7.62
CA PRO A 16 -9.62 -0.57 8.61
C PRO A 16 -10.02 0.07 9.94
N ALA A 17 -9.97 -0.70 11.03
CA ALA A 17 -10.27 -0.20 12.38
C ALA A 17 -9.27 0.86 12.91
N ARG A 18 -8.21 1.20 12.15
CA ARG A 18 -7.01 1.92 12.66
C ARG A 18 -6.25 2.73 11.58
N THR A 19 -6.92 3.66 10.88
CA THR A 19 -6.28 4.58 9.93
C THR A 19 -5.97 5.94 10.55
N TRP A 20 -4.95 6.63 10.04
CA TRP A 20 -4.67 8.03 10.30
C TRP A 20 -4.81 8.84 9.00
N SER A 21 -5.40 10.03 9.07
CA SER A 21 -5.48 10.95 7.94
C SER A 21 -5.45 12.40 8.42
N SER A 22 -5.05 13.30 7.52
CA SER A 22 -5.05 14.75 7.75
C SER A 22 -5.36 15.48 6.46
N ASN A 23 -6.08 16.60 6.55
CA ASN A 23 -6.65 17.34 5.41
C ASN A 23 -7.45 16.44 4.44
N ALA A 24 -8.00 15.32 4.93
CA ALA A 24 -8.66 14.32 4.11
C ALA A 24 -9.95 13.82 4.77
N THR A 25 -10.96 13.59 3.95
CA THR A 25 -12.16 12.84 4.28
C THR A 25 -11.95 11.39 3.85
N LEU A 26 -12.32 10.46 4.72
CA LEU A 26 -12.30 9.03 4.43
C LEU A 26 -13.74 8.56 4.23
N THR A 27 -13.98 7.90 3.10
CA THR A 27 -15.26 7.25 2.79
C THR A 27 -15.00 5.83 2.31
N THR A 28 -16.06 5.03 2.23
CA THR A 28 -15.99 3.68 1.66
C THR A 28 -16.64 3.71 0.28
N ASP A 29 -15.95 3.19 -0.73
CA ASP A 29 -16.51 3.06 -2.07
C ASP A 29 -17.50 1.87 -2.18
N ALA A 30 -18.10 1.68 -3.35
CA ALA A 30 -19.09 0.61 -3.57
C ALA A 30 -18.50 -0.81 -3.40
N ASP A 31 -17.19 -0.95 -3.59
CA ASP A 31 -16.46 -2.23 -3.47
C ASP A 31 -15.96 -2.47 -2.04
N GLY A 32 -16.21 -1.54 -1.10
CA GLY A 32 -15.78 -1.65 0.28
C GLY A 32 -14.34 -1.16 0.53
N HIS A 33 -13.71 -0.48 -0.44
CA HIS A 33 -12.37 0.08 -0.30
C HIS A 33 -12.39 1.48 0.29
N THR A 34 -11.28 1.86 0.93
CA THR A 34 -11.12 3.21 1.49
C THR A 34 -10.86 4.22 0.38
N MET A 35 -11.76 5.19 0.20
CA MET A 35 -11.55 6.35 -0.64
C MET A 35 -11.10 7.55 0.21
N VAL A 36 -10.01 8.17 -0.21
CA VAL A 36 -9.40 9.33 0.43
C VAL A 36 -9.55 10.54 -0.49
N THR A 37 -10.15 11.61 0.03
CA THR A 37 -10.43 12.84 -0.72
C THR A 37 -9.99 14.04 0.12
N PRO A 38 -9.36 15.08 -0.45
CA PRO A 38 -9.00 16.26 0.32
C PRO A 38 -10.24 16.94 0.90
N THR A 39 -10.16 17.40 2.16
CA THR A 39 -11.20 18.26 2.76
C THR A 39 -11.23 19.65 2.15
N ASP A 40 -10.08 20.09 1.65
CA ASP A 40 -9.87 21.37 0.99
C ASP A 40 -9.00 21.16 -0.25
N ALA A 41 -9.59 21.34 -1.44
CA ALA A 41 -8.90 21.18 -2.71
C ALA A 41 -7.81 22.24 -2.95
N THR A 42 -7.77 23.32 -2.16
CA THR A 42 -6.75 24.37 -2.24
C THR A 42 -5.50 24.08 -1.39
N ALA A 43 -5.58 23.10 -0.48
CA ALA A 43 -4.41 22.65 0.29
C ALA A 43 -3.32 22.09 -0.65
N LEU A 44 -2.05 22.17 -0.24
CA LEU A 44 -0.96 21.59 -1.03
C LEU A 44 -1.01 20.06 -1.04
N HIS A 45 -1.29 19.46 0.12
CA HIS A 45 -1.33 18.02 0.31
C HIS A 45 -2.45 17.61 1.25
N TYR A 46 -2.92 16.39 1.03
CA TYR A 46 -3.70 15.61 1.98
C TYR A 46 -2.99 14.28 2.25
N PHE A 47 -3.35 13.68 3.38
CA PHE A 47 -2.53 12.64 4.00
C PHE A 47 -3.35 11.43 4.40
N TYR A 48 -2.76 10.25 4.21
CA TYR A 48 -3.36 8.99 4.63
C TYR A 48 -2.30 7.98 5.06
N SER A 49 -2.50 7.34 6.20
CA SER A 49 -1.75 6.18 6.63
C SER A 49 -2.68 5.08 7.15
N PRO A 50 -2.48 3.81 6.77
CA PRO A 50 -3.14 2.65 7.33
C PRO A 50 -2.44 2.20 8.62
N PHE A 51 -1.35 2.86 9.02
CA PHE A 51 -0.57 2.59 10.22
C PHE A 51 -0.86 3.62 11.32
N LEU A 52 -0.92 3.13 12.56
CA LEU A 52 -0.87 3.97 13.75
C LEU A 52 0.56 4.14 14.24
N TRP A 53 0.73 5.18 15.05
CA TRP A 53 2.00 5.72 15.52
C TRP A 53 2.75 4.71 16.41
N SER A 54 2.01 3.74 16.98
CA SER A 54 2.44 2.78 17.99
C SER A 54 3.13 1.52 17.46
N GLN A 55 3.28 1.33 16.13
CA GLN A 55 3.99 0.16 15.60
C GLN A 55 5.51 0.33 15.68
N THR A 56 6.12 -0.03 16.80
CA THR A 56 7.55 0.21 17.08
C THR A 56 8.51 -0.57 16.17
N ASP A 57 8.07 -1.71 15.63
CA ASP A 57 8.88 -2.62 14.82
C ASP A 57 8.77 -2.35 13.30
N ARG A 58 8.58 -1.10 12.87
CA ARG A 58 8.34 -0.75 11.46
C ARG A 58 9.57 -0.34 10.67
N PHE A 59 10.64 0.05 11.34
CA PHE A 59 11.82 0.58 10.68
C PHE A 59 12.61 -0.51 9.96
N GLY A 60 13.05 -0.23 8.75
CA GLY A 60 13.76 -1.18 7.89
C GLY A 60 12.83 -2.08 7.06
N ARG A 61 11.53 -2.13 7.38
CA ARG A 61 10.48 -2.82 6.63
C ARG A 61 9.91 -1.94 5.52
N TYR A 62 9.23 -2.56 4.56
CA TYR A 62 8.60 -1.88 3.45
C TYR A 62 7.11 -1.73 3.69
N VAL A 63 6.61 -0.53 3.44
CA VAL A 63 5.18 -0.28 3.22
C VAL A 63 4.93 -0.25 1.71
N CYS A 64 3.83 -0.83 1.28
CA CYS A 64 3.36 -0.78 -0.10
C CYS A 64 1.87 -0.44 -0.12
N TYR A 65 1.48 0.47 -0.99
CA TYR A 65 0.10 0.83 -1.27
C TYR A 65 -0.25 0.41 -2.69
N VAL A 66 -1.41 -0.21 -2.86
CA VAL A 66 -2.05 -0.36 -4.18
C VAL A 66 -3.23 0.58 -4.23
N LEU A 67 -3.23 1.40 -5.28
CA LEU A 67 -4.05 2.58 -5.40
C LEU A 67 -4.77 2.54 -6.75
N ARG A 68 -6.04 2.96 -6.73
CA ARG A 68 -6.79 3.31 -7.93
C ARG A 68 -6.90 4.84 -8.02
N LEU A 69 -6.48 5.38 -9.16
CA LEU A 69 -6.43 6.80 -9.48
C LEU A 69 -7.28 7.10 -10.72
N ASP A 70 -7.90 8.27 -10.77
CA ASP A 70 -8.60 8.73 -11.98
C ASP A 70 -7.63 8.87 -13.16
N ASP A 71 -6.40 9.31 -12.90
CA ASP A 71 -5.29 9.33 -13.84
C ASP A 71 -4.03 8.80 -13.14
N SER A 72 -3.61 7.60 -13.55
CA SER A 72 -2.47 6.91 -12.97
C SER A 72 -1.12 7.53 -13.31
N ALA A 73 -1.06 8.41 -14.33
CA ALA A 73 0.13 9.21 -14.60
C ALA A 73 0.48 10.13 -13.43
N ASN A 74 -0.46 10.35 -12.49
CA ASN A 74 -0.24 11.12 -11.27
C ASN A 74 0.32 10.32 -10.10
N VAL A 75 0.62 9.01 -10.23
CA VAL A 75 1.33 8.26 -9.17
C VAL A 75 2.64 8.94 -8.72
N PRO A 76 3.43 9.66 -9.56
CA PRO A 76 4.59 10.39 -9.09
C PRO A 76 4.30 11.58 -8.18
N LYS A 77 3.04 12.01 -8.10
CA LYS A 77 2.52 13.08 -7.23
C LYS A 77 2.14 12.57 -5.84
N ILE A 78 2.37 11.28 -5.60
CA ILE A 78 2.21 10.60 -4.32
C ILE A 78 3.60 10.20 -3.82
N SER A 79 3.88 10.50 -2.56
CA SER A 79 5.08 10.04 -1.86
C SER A 79 4.70 9.42 -0.53
N ILE A 80 5.62 8.71 0.12
CA ILE A 80 5.41 8.17 1.46
C ILE A 80 6.41 8.86 2.39
N ALA A 81 5.89 9.57 3.39
CA ALA A 81 6.71 10.27 4.37
C ALA A 81 7.69 9.30 5.04
N SER A 82 8.93 9.76 5.25
CA SER A 82 9.93 9.02 6.03
C SER A 82 10.31 7.66 5.46
N THR A 83 10.25 7.52 4.12
CA THR A 83 10.71 6.32 3.42
C THR A 83 11.94 6.59 2.56
N GLU A 84 12.77 5.56 2.41
CA GLU A 84 13.84 5.49 1.42
C GLU A 84 13.50 4.45 0.34
N ASN A 85 14.27 4.42 -0.76
CA ASN A 85 14.08 3.47 -1.86
C ASN A 85 12.64 3.47 -2.39
N LEU A 86 12.04 4.65 -2.52
CA LEU A 86 10.68 4.81 -3.02
C LEU A 86 10.60 4.28 -4.45
N THR A 87 9.81 3.23 -4.63
CA THR A 87 9.56 2.58 -5.92
C THR A 87 8.07 2.60 -6.20
N ARG A 88 7.71 2.56 -7.47
CA ARG A 88 6.32 2.63 -7.93
C ARG A 88 6.20 1.93 -9.27
N GLY A 89 5.00 1.46 -9.58
CA GLY A 89 4.73 0.78 -10.82
C GLY A 89 3.24 0.82 -11.19
N MET A 90 3.00 0.49 -12.45
CA MET A 90 1.66 0.34 -12.99
C MET A 90 1.24 -1.13 -12.94
N VAL A 91 -0.03 -1.35 -12.59
CA VAL A 91 -0.68 -2.66 -12.66
C VAL A 91 -1.54 -2.70 -13.93
N ASP A 92 -2.44 -1.74 -14.04
CA ASP A 92 -3.40 -1.56 -15.14
C ASP A 92 -3.71 -0.05 -15.23
N GLY A 93 -4.39 0.41 -16.28
CA GLY A 93 -4.55 1.84 -16.65
C GLY A 93 -4.89 2.79 -15.50
N HIS A 94 -5.70 2.37 -14.52
CA HIS A 94 -6.05 3.17 -13.34
C HIS A 94 -5.46 2.67 -12.03
N VAL A 95 -4.77 1.52 -12.03
CA VAL A 95 -4.26 0.86 -10.84
C VAL A 95 -2.74 0.92 -10.82
N CYS A 96 -2.22 1.49 -9.74
CA CYS A 96 -0.77 1.64 -9.53
C CYS A 96 -0.40 1.20 -8.12
N TRP A 97 0.89 0.99 -7.90
CA TRP A 97 1.44 0.78 -6.57
C TRP A 97 2.58 1.73 -6.28
N ILE A 98 2.76 2.04 -4.99
CA ILE A 98 3.89 2.79 -4.47
C ILE A 98 4.38 2.12 -3.20
N ALA A 99 5.70 1.99 -3.05
CA ALA A 99 6.30 1.34 -1.91
C ALA A 99 7.60 2.02 -1.50
N GLY A 100 7.90 1.98 -0.21
CA GLY A 100 9.11 2.57 0.34
C GLY A 100 9.52 1.88 1.63
N ARG A 101 10.83 1.89 1.90
CA ARG A 101 11.39 1.34 3.14
C ARG A 101 11.27 2.37 4.24
N MET A 102 10.58 2.04 5.33
CA MET A 102 10.32 2.95 6.42
C MET A 102 11.58 3.22 7.24
N THR A 103 11.92 4.50 7.41
CA THR A 103 13.07 4.97 8.19
C THR A 103 12.63 5.70 9.45
N ARG A 104 13.57 5.99 10.35
CA ARG A 104 13.31 6.74 11.60
C ARG A 104 13.23 8.26 11.41
N ALA A 105 13.35 8.77 10.18
CA ALA A 105 13.49 10.19 9.93
C ALA A 105 12.14 10.89 9.64
N GLY A 106 11.63 11.72 10.56
CA GLY A 106 10.62 12.75 10.24
C GLY A 106 9.17 12.49 10.68
N SER A 107 8.55 11.40 10.23
CA SER A 107 7.15 11.05 10.51
C SER A 107 7.07 9.74 11.28
N SER A 108 6.17 9.71 12.26
CA SER A 108 5.87 8.54 13.07
C SER A 108 4.83 7.62 12.43
N VAL A 109 4.20 8.03 11.32
CA VAL A 109 3.05 7.30 10.75
C VAL A 109 3.25 6.87 9.30
N HIS A 110 4.35 7.31 8.66
CA HIS A 110 4.73 6.93 7.29
C HIS A 110 3.56 7.10 6.31
N GLU A 111 2.90 8.26 6.38
CA GLU A 111 1.74 8.56 5.56
C GLU A 111 2.07 8.73 4.08
N MET A 112 1.10 8.43 3.23
CA MET A 112 1.08 8.97 1.88
C MET A 112 0.88 10.49 1.95
N ASN A 113 1.77 11.23 1.30
CA ASN A 113 1.59 12.65 0.98
C ASN A 113 1.08 12.76 -0.45
N ILE A 114 -0.13 13.28 -0.64
CA ILE A 114 -0.81 13.29 -1.93
C ILE A 114 -1.07 14.74 -2.35
N GLN A 115 -0.59 15.14 -3.53
CA GLN A 115 -0.74 16.52 -4.02
C GLN A 115 -2.16 16.79 -4.52
N CYS A 116 -2.91 17.67 -3.83
CA CYS A 116 -4.32 17.97 -4.13
C CYS A 116 -4.52 18.40 -5.59
N ALA A 117 -3.64 19.26 -6.12
CA ALA A 117 -3.75 19.83 -7.45
C ALA A 117 -3.70 18.80 -8.60
N HIS A 118 -3.21 17.58 -8.33
CA HIS A 118 -3.04 16.53 -9.33
C HIS A 118 -3.83 15.27 -9.04
N VAL A 119 -4.11 14.98 -7.77
CA VAL A 119 -4.79 13.76 -7.34
C VAL A 119 -6.00 14.18 -6.50
N PRO A 120 -7.16 14.45 -7.12
CA PRO A 120 -8.34 14.95 -6.41
C PRO A 120 -8.97 13.89 -5.48
N ARG A 121 -8.63 12.62 -5.69
CA ARG A 121 -8.97 11.50 -4.81
C ARG A 121 -8.07 10.32 -5.10
N VAL A 122 -7.97 9.42 -4.14
CA VAL A 122 -7.36 8.10 -4.32
C VAL A 122 -8.23 7.05 -3.66
N THR A 123 -8.39 5.90 -4.32
CA THR A 123 -8.97 4.70 -3.70
C THR A 123 -7.84 3.76 -3.29
N VAL A 124 -7.78 3.39 -2.02
CA VAL A 124 -6.79 2.45 -1.48
C VAL A 124 -7.35 1.04 -1.59
N LEU A 125 -6.86 0.29 -2.58
CA LEU A 125 -7.28 -1.09 -2.86
C LEU A 125 -6.64 -2.10 -1.91
N GLY A 126 -5.45 -1.77 -1.39
CA GLY A 126 -4.77 -2.61 -0.43
C GLY A 126 -3.48 -2.02 0.10
N CYS A 127 -2.98 -2.63 1.17
CA CYS A 127 -1.75 -2.25 1.86
C CYS A 127 -0.91 -3.49 2.19
N GLY A 128 0.38 -3.36 1.93
CA GLY A 128 1.40 -4.34 2.22
C GLY A 128 2.39 -3.81 3.24
N TYR A 129 2.76 -4.67 4.17
CA TYR A 129 3.82 -4.42 5.13
C TYR A 129 4.74 -5.64 5.12
N TYR A 130 5.98 -5.45 4.71
CA TYR A 130 6.87 -6.56 4.37
C TYR A 130 8.22 -6.42 5.05
N GLU A 131 8.82 -7.56 5.41
CA GLU A 131 10.25 -7.61 5.69
C GLU A 131 11.06 -7.24 4.42
N ALA A 132 12.30 -6.81 4.61
CA ALA A 132 13.17 -6.41 3.50
C ALA A 132 13.42 -7.56 2.51
N ASP A 133 13.65 -8.77 3.00
CA ASP A 133 13.89 -9.95 2.16
C ASP A 133 12.64 -10.34 1.37
N ASP A 134 11.48 -10.25 2.00
CA ASP A 134 10.18 -10.50 1.39
C ASP A 134 9.86 -9.48 0.29
N TRP A 135 10.19 -8.21 0.53
CA TRP A 135 10.10 -7.17 -0.49
C TRP A 135 11.03 -7.42 -1.68
N ALA A 136 12.28 -7.82 -1.44
CA ALA A 136 13.22 -8.14 -2.52
C ALA A 136 12.72 -9.32 -3.39
N ARG A 137 12.09 -10.32 -2.76
CA ARG A 137 11.46 -11.45 -3.47
C ARG A 137 10.25 -11.00 -4.29
N LEU A 138 9.38 -10.17 -3.71
CA LEU A 138 8.27 -9.51 -4.42
C LEU A 138 8.75 -8.81 -5.70
N GLN A 139 9.80 -7.99 -5.58
CA GLN A 139 10.39 -7.29 -6.72
C GLN A 139 10.92 -8.25 -7.79
N THR A 140 11.55 -9.36 -7.39
CA THR A 140 12.02 -10.39 -8.32
C THR A 140 10.86 -11.04 -9.08
N LEU A 141 9.77 -11.39 -8.38
CA LEU A 141 8.59 -12.00 -9.01
C LEU A 141 7.86 -11.03 -9.95
N MET A 142 7.75 -9.75 -9.58
CA MET A 142 7.22 -8.70 -10.46
C MET A 142 8.08 -8.54 -11.72
N ALA A 143 9.41 -8.49 -11.57
CA ALA A 143 10.33 -8.36 -12.70
C ALA A 143 10.28 -9.57 -13.66
N GLN A 144 9.93 -10.75 -13.15
CA GLN A 144 9.73 -11.97 -13.94
C GLN A 144 8.34 -12.05 -14.60
N GLY A 145 7.45 -11.07 -14.39
CA GLY A 145 6.06 -11.13 -14.85
C GLY A 145 5.23 -12.21 -14.15
N ARG A 146 5.72 -12.74 -13.02
CA ARG A 146 5.02 -13.77 -12.22
C ARG A 146 4.11 -13.16 -11.17
N LEU A 147 4.13 -11.84 -11.05
CA LEU A 147 3.27 -11.07 -10.17
C LEU A 147 2.87 -9.75 -10.80
N THR A 148 1.57 -9.51 -10.93
CA THR A 148 0.99 -8.27 -11.46
C THR A 148 0.65 -7.24 -10.37
N ILE A 149 0.30 -7.68 -9.16
CA ILE A 149 -0.05 -6.82 -8.00
C ILE A 149 0.59 -7.44 -6.76
N PRO A 150 1.08 -6.67 -5.77
CA PRO A 150 1.42 -7.24 -4.46
C PRO A 150 0.25 -8.11 -3.96
N TRP A 151 0.43 -9.43 -3.87
CA TRP A 151 -0.67 -10.43 -3.79
C TRP A 151 -1.50 -10.37 -2.51
N PHE A 152 -1.17 -9.50 -1.54
CA PHE A 152 -1.94 -9.22 -0.32
C PHE A 152 -2.66 -10.42 0.31
N GLY A 153 -2.04 -11.60 0.22
CA GLY A 153 -2.60 -12.81 0.78
C GLY A 153 -2.80 -12.59 2.27
N ALA A 154 -4.01 -12.84 2.76
CA ALA A 154 -4.24 -12.89 4.19
C ALA A 154 -3.28 -13.93 4.79
N ALA A 155 -2.80 -13.70 6.01
CA ALA A 155 -2.18 -14.76 6.79
C ALA A 155 -3.26 -15.85 6.96
N GLN A 156 -3.22 -16.90 6.15
CA GLN A 156 -3.94 -18.11 6.49
C GLN A 156 -3.26 -18.62 7.75
N ASP A 157 -4.03 -18.74 8.82
CA ASP A 157 -3.62 -19.46 10.02
C ASP A 157 -2.92 -20.74 9.56
N ALA A 158 -1.73 -20.98 10.10
CA ALA A 158 -0.94 -22.16 9.88
C ALA A 158 -1.67 -23.39 10.43
N THR A 159 -2.66 -23.85 9.69
CA THR A 159 -3.25 -25.17 9.78
C THR A 159 -2.99 -25.85 8.43
N GLU A 160 -1.90 -26.61 8.45
CA GLU A 160 -1.53 -27.71 7.54
C GLU A 160 -2.25 -27.73 6.18
N HIS A 161 -1.55 -27.34 5.11
CA HIS A 161 -1.84 -27.86 3.77
C HIS A 161 -0.59 -28.47 3.13
N GLN A 162 -0.75 -29.70 2.67
CA GLN A 162 0.27 -30.58 2.10
C GLN A 162 0.87 -30.02 0.80
N PRO A 163 2.10 -30.41 0.43
CA PRO A 163 2.79 -29.89 -0.75
C PRO A 163 2.20 -30.50 -2.03
N GLY A 164 1.63 -29.67 -2.91
CA GLY A 164 1.15 -30.15 -4.20
C GLY A 164 0.64 -29.13 -5.20
N ASP A 165 0.13 -27.96 -4.79
CA ASP A 165 -0.67 -27.16 -5.74
C ASP A 165 0.05 -25.97 -6.37
N VAL A 166 -0.07 -25.96 -7.69
CA VAL A 166 0.30 -24.90 -8.62
C VAL A 166 -0.55 -23.68 -8.33
N ILE A 167 0.06 -22.51 -8.13
CA ILE A 167 -0.68 -21.25 -8.20
C ILE A 167 -0.93 -20.94 -9.68
N LEU A 168 -2.05 -21.42 -10.19
CA LEU A 168 -2.71 -20.87 -11.37
C LEU A 168 -3.80 -19.93 -10.87
N MET A 169 -3.73 -18.64 -11.19
CA MET A 169 -4.90 -17.75 -11.14
C MET A 169 -4.82 -16.73 -12.28
N PRO A 170 -5.98 -16.34 -12.84
CA PRO A 170 -6.20 -15.91 -14.23
C PRO A 170 -5.54 -14.58 -14.63
#